data_AF-A0A1W9ZYM0-F1
#
_entry.id   AF-A0A1W9ZYM0-F1
#
_cell.length_a   1.000
_cell.length_b   1.000
_cell.length_c   1.000
_cell.angle_alpha   90.00
_cell.angle_beta   90.00
_cell.angle_gamma   90.00
#
_symmetry.space_group_name_H-M   'P 1'
#
loop_
_entity.id
_entity.type
_entity.pdbx_description
1 polymer ?
#
loop_
_entity_poly.entity_id
_entity_poly.type
_entity_poly.pdbx_seq_one_letter_code
_entity_poly.pdbx_strand_id
1 'polypeptide(L)'
;MFDRRDWSGVSNSEVAWLLADVARPCLRRRERQLIYLEIGGGDPAAAVEVLLQKVVQRDFPLPIGVRRILEIWLDAYTGAAEEPRLRSLLRQMN
;
A
#
# COMPACT_ATOMS: atom_id res chain seq x y z
N MET A 1 12.77 11.91 -10.00
CA MET A 1 13.18 10.82 -10.92
C MET A 1 13.94 9.84 -10.05
N PHE A 2 13.29 8.73 -9.65
CA PHE A 2 13.86 7.77 -8.69
C PHE A 2 14.74 6.76 -9.45
N ASP A 3 15.97 6.59 -8.98
CA ASP A 3 16.99 5.71 -9.56
C ASP A 3 16.63 4.23 -9.33
N ARG A 4 16.88 3.39 -10.34
CA ARG A 4 16.39 2.01 -10.51
C ARG A 4 17.45 0.93 -10.23
N ARG A 5 18.42 1.18 -9.36
CA ARG A 5 19.50 0.23 -9.07
C ARG A 5 19.77 0.22 -7.57
N ASP A 6 19.07 -0.70 -6.88
CA ASP A 6 19.46 -1.39 -5.63
C ASP A 6 18.19 -2.03 -5.02
N TRP A 7 17.72 -3.14 -5.61
CA TRP A 7 16.56 -3.88 -5.09
C TRP A 7 16.96 -4.78 -3.92
N SER A 8 17.09 -4.19 -2.74
CA SER A 8 16.84 -4.88 -1.47
C SER A 8 15.39 -4.62 -1.05
N GLY A 9 14.43 -5.34 -1.65
CA GLY A 9 12.99 -5.23 -1.34
C GLY A 9 12.32 -3.93 -1.80
N VAL A 10 10.99 -3.96 -1.97
CA VAL A 10 10.19 -2.74 -2.22
C VAL A 10 9.98 -2.04 -0.88
N SER A 11 10.33 -0.76 -0.76
CA SER A 11 10.21 -0.04 0.51
C SER A 11 8.75 0.32 0.84
N ASN A 12 8.45 0.52 2.13
CA ASN A 12 7.12 0.95 2.58
C ASN A 12 6.69 2.27 1.92
N SER A 13 7.62 3.20 1.69
CA SER A 13 7.33 4.48 1.02
C SER A 13 6.96 4.28 -0.44
N GLU A 14 7.68 3.43 -1.18
CA GLU A 14 7.37 3.13 -2.58
C GLU A 14 6.01 2.43 -2.72
N VAL A 15 5.71 1.47 -1.85
CA VAL A 15 4.39 0.81 -1.82
C VAL A 15 3.29 1.80 -1.47
N ALA A 16 3.52 2.68 -0.49
CA ALA A 16 2.55 3.68 -0.09
C ALA A 16 2.22 4.63 -1.23
N TRP A 17 3.24 5.17 -1.92
CA TRP A 17 3.03 6.04 -3.08
C TRP A 17 2.33 5.34 -4.24
N LEU A 18 2.71 4.09 -4.55
CA LEU A 18 2.06 3.29 -5.58
C LEU A 18 0.57 3.10 -5.28
N LEU A 19 0.24 2.69 -4.05
CA LEU A 19 -1.15 2.53 -3.61
C LEU A 19 -1.91 3.85 -3.61
N ALA A 20 -1.29 4.95 -3.17
CA ALA A 20 -1.90 6.27 -3.17
C ALA A 20 -2.29 6.75 -4.57
N ASP A 21 -1.47 6.45 -5.57
CA ASP A 21 -1.75 6.82 -6.97
C ASP A 21 -2.86 5.95 -7.57
N VAL A 22 -2.77 4.63 -7.36
CA VAL A 22 -3.74 3.66 -7.91
C VAL A 22 -5.11 3.78 -7.24
N ALA A 23 -5.16 3.94 -5.92
CA ALA A 23 -6.39 4.11 -5.15
C ALA A 23 -6.95 5.53 -5.23
N ARG A 24 -6.27 6.47 -5.90
CA ARG A 24 -6.69 7.87 -6.02
C ARG A 24 -8.18 8.07 -6.42
N PRO A 25 -8.77 7.25 -7.32
CA PRO A 25 -10.19 7.36 -7.68
C PRO A 25 -11.16 7.04 -6.54
N CYS A 26 -10.79 6.17 -5.58
CA CYS A 26 -11.67 5.78 -4.48
C CYS A 26 -11.53 6.67 -3.22
N LEU A 27 -10.53 7.55 -3.20
CA LEU A 27 -10.23 8.45 -2.08
C LEU A 27 -10.86 9.84 -2.27
N ARG A 28 -11.47 10.40 -1.22
CA ARG A 28 -11.90 11.81 -1.19
C ARG A 28 -10.69 12.74 -1.13
N ARG A 29 -10.86 14.00 -1.57
CA ARG A 29 -9.78 14.99 -1.58
C ARG A 29 -9.06 15.14 -0.24
N ARG A 30 -9.82 15.22 0.87
CA ARG A 30 -9.26 15.33 2.21
C ARG A 30 -8.51 14.05 2.64
N GLU A 31 -9.03 12.87 2.29
CA GLU A 31 -8.36 11.59 2.56
C GLU A 31 -7.01 11.52 1.85
N ARG A 32 -6.96 11.92 0.57
CA ARG A 32 -5.70 11.97 -0.19
C ARG A 32 -4.67 12.90 0.42
N GLN A 33 -5.08 14.10 0.85
CA GLN A 33 -4.17 15.07 1.45
C GLN A 33 -3.54 14.54 2.75
N LEU A 34 -4.35 13.90 3.61
CA LEU A 34 -3.84 13.30 4.84
C LEU A 34 -2.88 12.14 4.53
N ILE A 35 -3.25 11.26 3.60
CA ILE A 35 -2.38 10.15 3.18
C ILE A 35 -1.04 10.67 2.63
N TYR A 36 -1.03 11.70 1.79
CA TYR A 36 0.23 12.23 1.25
C TYR A 36 1.13 12.86 2.33
N LEU A 37 0.54 13.45 3.36
CA LEU A 37 1.29 13.95 4.53
C LEU A 37 1.89 12.79 5.33
N GLU A 38 1.12 11.74 5.60
CA GLU A 38 1.60 10.55 6.31
C GLU A 38 2.73 9.84 5.55
N ILE A 39 2.62 9.73 4.22
CA ILE A 39 3.69 9.11 3.42
C ILE A 39 4.95 9.99 3.41
N GLY A 40 4.80 11.31 3.32
CA GLY A 40 5.92 12.25 3.17
C GLY A 40 6.66 12.61 4.46
N GLY A 41 6.01 12.49 5.62
CA GLY A 41 6.59 12.92 6.90
C GLY A 41 6.23 12.06 8.11
N GLY A 42 5.49 10.96 7.93
CA GLY A 42 5.03 10.08 8.99
C GLY A 42 5.57 8.65 8.87
N ASP A 43 4.70 7.67 9.10
CA ASP A 43 4.98 6.23 8.98
C ASP A 43 4.38 5.68 7.68
N PRO A 44 5.19 5.42 6.64
CA PRO A 44 4.69 4.89 5.38
C PRO A 44 4.04 3.50 5.52
N ALA A 45 4.42 2.69 6.51
CA ALA A 45 3.79 1.39 6.74
C ALA A 45 2.34 1.55 7.21
N ALA A 46 2.10 2.47 8.15
CA ALA A 46 0.76 2.83 8.58
C ALA A 46 -0.08 3.41 7.42
N ALA A 47 0.54 4.21 6.54
CA ALA A 47 -0.12 4.73 5.35
C ALA A 47 -0.54 3.62 4.37
N VAL A 48 0.31 2.61 4.14
CA VAL A 48 -0.03 1.43 3.33
C VAL A 48 -1.25 0.73 3.90
N GLU A 49 -1.27 0.46 5.21
CA GLU A 49 -2.39 -0.21 5.85
C GLU A 49 -3.71 0.55 5.68
N VAL A 50 -3.71 1.86 5.94
CA VAL A 50 -4.89 2.71 5.76
C VAL A 50 -5.38 2.66 4.31
N LEU A 51 -4.46 2.70 3.35
CA LEU A 51 -4.79 2.57 1.93
C LEU A 51 -5.42 1.21 1.62
N LEU A 52 -4.85 0.10 2.09
CA LEU A 52 -5.40 -1.25 1.88
C LEU A 52 -6.81 -1.38 2.47
N GLN A 53 -7.03 -0.85 3.68
CA GLN A 53 -8.36 -0.83 4.30
C GLN A 53 -9.37 -0.04 3.46
N LYS A 54 -8.98 1.12 2.92
CA LYS A 54 -9.87 1.95 2.07
C LYS A 54 -10.20 1.25 0.76
N VAL A 55 -9.24 0.57 0.16
CA VAL A 55 -9.44 -0.24 -1.06
C VAL A 55 -10.45 -1.34 -0.80
N VAL A 56 -10.29 -2.12 0.29
CA VAL A 56 -11.25 -3.18 0.68
C VAL A 56 -12.63 -2.61 0.98
N GLN A 57 -12.72 -1.56 1.82
CA GLN A 57 -13.99 -0.94 2.22
C GLN A 57 -14.78 -0.36 1.04
N ARG A 58 -14.11 0.02 -0.05
CA ARG A 58 -14.72 0.60 -1.24
C ARG A 58 -14.85 -0.40 -2.39
N ASP A 59 -14.48 -1.66 -2.17
CA ASP A 59 -14.41 -2.71 -3.19
C ASP A 59 -13.70 -2.21 -4.46
N PHE A 60 -12.58 -1.49 -4.28
CA PHE A 60 -11.87 -0.88 -5.39
C PHE A 60 -10.93 -1.90 -6.05
N PRO A 61 -11.10 -2.20 -7.35
CA PRO A 61 -10.28 -3.20 -8.01
C PRO A 61 -8.86 -2.69 -8.21
N LEU A 62 -7.88 -3.40 -7.64
CA LEU A 62 -6.47 -3.11 -7.89
C LEU A 62 -5.98 -3.81 -9.16
N PRO A 63 -5.15 -3.15 -9.99
CA PRO A 63 -4.46 -3.79 -11.09
C PRO A 63 -3.65 -5.00 -10.62
N ILE A 64 -3.64 -6.08 -11.42
CA ILE A 64 -2.92 -7.32 -11.10
C ILE A 64 -1.44 -7.07 -10.80
N GLY A 65 -0.81 -6.14 -11.53
CA GLY A 65 0.59 -5.76 -11.29
C GLY A 65 0.83 -5.16 -9.91
N VAL A 66 -0.14 -4.38 -9.39
CA VAL A 66 -0.07 -3.78 -8.06
C VAL A 66 -0.26 -4.87 -6.99
N ARG A 67 -1.19 -5.81 -7.20
CA ARG A 67 -1.35 -6.96 -6.30
C ARG A 67 -0.07 -7.77 -6.15
N ARG A 68 0.61 -8.09 -7.26
CA ARG A 68 1.89 -8.81 -7.23
C ARG A 68 2.96 -8.04 -6.44
N ILE A 69 3.02 -6.71 -6.59
CA ILE A 69 3.96 -5.88 -5.81
C ILE A 69 3.64 -5.95 -4.32
N LEU A 70 2.35 -5.93 -3.95
CA LEU A 70 1.92 -6.08 -2.55
C LEU A 70 2.27 -7.46 -1.98
N GLU A 71 2.14 -8.53 -2.78
CA GLU A 71 2.56 -9.88 -2.36
C GLU A 71 4.06 -9.93 -2.04
N ILE A 72 4.89 -9.43 -2.95
CA ILE A 72 6.36 -9.36 -2.77
C ILE A 72 6.72 -8.50 -1.56
N TRP A 73 6.02 -7.38 -1.36
CA TRP A 73 6.21 -6.53 -0.19
C TRP A 73 5.81 -7.25 1.12
N LEU A 74 4.72 -8.03 1.11
CA LEU A 74 4.27 -8.79 2.28
C LEU A 74 5.19 -9.96 2.64
N ASP A 75 5.99 -10.46 1.70
CA ASP A 75 7.00 -11.47 2.00
C ASP A 75 8.11 -10.90 2.91
N ALA A 76 8.32 -9.58 2.95
CA ALA A 76 9.22 -8.94 3.92
C ALA A 76 8.64 -8.95 5.36
N TYR A 77 7.34 -9.21 5.51
CA TYR A 77 6.66 -9.30 6.80
C TYR A 77 6.58 -10.75 7.31
N THR A 78 7.18 -11.74 6.65
CA THR A 78 7.07 -13.14 7.08
C THR A 78 7.50 -13.35 8.53
N GLY A 79 6.57 -13.85 9.35
CA GLY A 79 6.78 -14.08 10.79
C GLY A 79 6.52 -12.86 11.68
N ALA A 80 6.20 -11.70 11.10
CA ALA A 80 5.78 -10.51 11.84
C ALA A 80 4.31 -10.65 12.31
N ALA A 81 3.97 -9.99 13.42
CA ALA A 81 2.63 -10.06 14.00
C ALA A 81 1.55 -9.44 13.08
N GLU A 82 1.95 -8.51 12.22
CA GLU A 82 1.10 -7.77 11.30
C GLU A 82 0.79 -8.56 10.02
N GLU A 83 1.63 -9.54 9.65
CA GLU A 83 1.55 -10.30 8.41
C GLU A 83 0.16 -10.93 8.18
N PRO A 84 -0.44 -11.66 9.14
CA PRO A 84 -1.71 -12.35 8.88
C PRO A 84 -2.84 -11.37 8.55
N ARG A 85 -2.80 -10.20 9.21
CA ARG A 85 -3.80 -9.14 9.05
C ARG A 85 -3.65 -8.45 7.70
N LEU A 86 -2.44 -8.11 7.28
CA LEU A 86 -2.18 -7.48 5.98
C LEU A 86 -2.48 -8.44 4.82
N ARG A 87 -2.08 -9.72 4.93
CA ARG A 87 -2.45 -10.76 3.96
C ARG A 87 -3.97 -11.00 3.90
N SER A 88 -4.69 -10.79 4.99
CA SER A 88 -6.17 -10.86 4.99
C SER A 88 -6.78 -9.73 4.17
N LEU A 89 -6.30 -8.49 4.32
CA LEU A 89 -6.77 -7.35 3.53
C LEU A 89 -6.58 -7.60 2.03
N LEU A 90 -5.41 -8.11 1.62
CA LEU A 90 -5.14 -8.39 0.20
C LEU A 90 -6.07 -9.46 -0.39
N ARG A 91 -6.42 -10.48 0.40
CA ARG A 91 -7.36 -11.55 -0.01
C ARG A 91 -8.81 -11.09 -0.12
N GLN A 92 -9.19 -10.02 0.57
CA GLN A 92 -10.55 -9.47 0.55
C GLN A 92 -10.80 -8.55 -0.66
N MET A 93 -9.76 -8.19 -1.42
CA MET A 93 -9.91 -7.37 -2.62
C MET A 93 -10.36 -8.25 -3.78
N ASN A 94 -11.42 -7.84 -4.50
CA ASN A 94 -11.93 -8.47 -5.72
C ASN A 94 -11.01 -8.30 -6.94
#